data_AF-A0A3P7IQ67-F1
#
_entry.id   AF-A0A3P7IQ67-F1
#
_cell.length_a   1.000
_cell.length_b   1.000
_cell.length_c   1.000
_cell.angle_alpha   90.00
_cell.angle_beta   90.00
_cell.angle_gamma   90.00
#
_symmetry.space_group_name_H-M   'P 1'
#
loop_
_entity.id
_entity.type
_entity.pdbx_description
1 polymer ?
#
loop_
_entity_poly.entity_id
_entity_poly.type
_entity_poly.pdbx_seq_one_letter_code
_entity_poly.pdbx_strand_id
1 'polypeptide(L)'
;MLCKKDQWFRERCCGGVDLNRNFDWFWGEVGSSSDRCSEIYQGKSPFSEAEARAVRDAMFSPDLRGKVDAFLTLHTYSQMWIHPFSHQRKTVPEDINDIEQVGRRAISALESVYGTKYRFGTGADILYPSSGGSDDWAKGKGGAKYVYLMELRPGEEVWDGFILDSRQLIPTGRETWAGIKVTTGWSTTLNPTAPFIFTPTSPRTPGITALPKFAITKAPVRFIAFSSCFDRSPWCAAWLERNPQVCIVSSIFMRRDCSRTCRFC
;
A
#
# COMPACT_ATOMS: atom_id res chain seq x y z
N MET A 1 -5.02 -0.83 23.30
CA MET A 1 -3.83 -1.69 23.49
C MET A 1 -4.25 -2.89 24.32
N LEU A 2 -3.92 -4.12 23.91
CA LEU A 2 -4.14 -5.35 24.67
C LEU A 2 -2.77 -5.87 25.11
N CYS A 3 -2.54 -6.04 26.41
CA CYS A 3 -1.29 -6.57 26.94
C CYS A 3 -1.52 -7.99 27.48
N LYS A 4 -0.74 -8.96 27.00
CA LYS A 4 -0.76 -10.35 27.47
C LYS A 4 0.67 -10.80 27.79
N LYS A 5 0.83 -11.61 28.84
CA LYS A 5 2.13 -12.26 29.11
C LYS A 5 2.37 -13.32 28.05
N ASP A 6 3.53 -13.30 27.41
CA ASP A 6 3.94 -14.35 26.49
C ASP A 6 4.39 -15.62 27.25
N GLN A 7 4.76 -16.67 26.51
CA GLN A 7 5.23 -17.94 27.08
C GLN A 7 6.49 -17.82 27.96
N TRP A 8 7.14 -16.65 27.96
CA TRP A 8 8.32 -16.33 28.78
C TRP A 8 7.98 -15.33 29.90
N PHE A 9 6.69 -15.18 30.23
CA PHE A 9 6.16 -14.25 31.24
C PHE A 9 6.42 -12.75 30.96
N ARG A 10 6.78 -12.39 29.73
CA ARG A 10 7.00 -10.98 29.34
C ARG A 10 5.69 -10.34 28.95
N GLU A 11 5.42 -9.13 29.44
CA GLU A 11 4.26 -8.36 29.04
C GLU A 11 4.41 -7.88 27.59
N ARG A 12 3.67 -8.49 26.67
CA ARG A 12 3.56 -8.04 25.28
C ARG A 12 2.26 -7.28 25.10
N CYS A 13 2.39 -5.99 24.81
CA CYS A 13 1.29 -5.14 24.41
C CYS A 13 1.19 -5.08 22.88
N CYS A 14 0.04 -5.46 22.35
CA CYS A 14 -0.29 -5.35 20.94
C CYS A 14 -1.38 -4.31 20.70
N GLY A 15 -1.33 -3.70 19.53
CA GLY A 15 -2.29 -2.71 19.09
C GLY A 15 -2.02 -2.33 17.64
N GLY A 16 -2.98 -1.66 17.03
CA GLY A 16 -3.03 -1.48 15.58
C GLY A 16 -3.99 -2.48 14.94
N VAL A 17 -4.34 -2.18 13.70
CA VAL A 17 -5.19 -2.96 12.80
C VAL A 17 -4.53 -2.90 11.44
N ASP A 18 -4.54 -4.02 10.72
CA ASP A 18 -4.15 -4.03 9.31
C ASP A 18 -5.22 -3.28 8.51
N LEU A 19 -4.87 -2.08 8.04
CA LEU A 19 -5.78 -1.23 7.28
C LEU A 19 -6.27 -1.92 6.00
N ASN A 20 -5.45 -2.77 5.38
CA ASN A 20 -5.84 -3.52 4.18
C ASN A 20 -6.49 -4.88 4.50
N ARG A 21 -6.97 -5.04 5.74
CA ARG A 21 -7.95 -6.07 6.18
C ARG A 21 -9.20 -5.45 6.79
N ASN A 22 -9.30 -4.12 6.82
CA ASN A 22 -10.34 -3.40 7.56
C ASN A 22 -11.53 -2.94 6.69
N PHE A 23 -11.49 -3.10 5.37
CA PHE A 23 -12.58 -2.67 4.50
C PHE A 23 -13.75 -3.67 4.49
N ASP A 24 -14.96 -3.21 4.19
CA ASP A 24 -16.17 -4.04 4.15
C ASP A 24 -16.27 -4.89 2.87
N TRP A 25 -15.34 -5.83 2.71
CA TRP A 25 -15.32 -6.79 1.62
C TRP A 25 -14.94 -8.19 2.12
N PHE A 26 -15.92 -9.08 2.25
CA PHE A 26 -15.78 -10.41 2.87
C PHE A 26 -15.01 -10.35 4.21
N TRP A 27 -15.21 -9.27 4.97
CA TRP A 27 -14.36 -8.88 6.08
C TRP A 27 -14.23 -10.02 7.10
N GLY A 28 -12.99 -10.46 7.33
CA GLY A 28 -12.69 -11.49 8.32
C GLY A 28 -12.90 -12.93 7.88
N GLU A 29 -13.17 -13.17 6.60
CA GLU A 29 -13.43 -14.53 6.11
C GLU A 29 -12.16 -15.31 5.78
N VAL A 30 -11.16 -14.65 5.19
CA VAL A 30 -9.92 -15.30 4.73
C VAL A 30 -8.72 -14.36 4.75
N GLY A 31 -7.53 -14.90 4.99
CA GLY A 31 -6.26 -14.15 4.92
C GLY A 31 -6.18 -13.00 5.92
N SER A 32 -6.94 -13.05 7.00
CA SER A 32 -7.04 -12.07 8.08
C SER A 32 -7.06 -12.77 9.44
N SER A 33 -6.96 -12.02 10.53
CA SER A 33 -6.97 -12.58 11.89
C SER A 33 -7.86 -11.79 12.84
N SER A 34 -8.45 -12.48 13.81
CA SER A 34 -9.15 -11.91 14.95
C SER A 34 -8.25 -11.75 16.19
N ASP A 35 -7.02 -12.30 16.19
CA ASP A 35 -6.06 -12.02 17.27
C ASP A 35 -5.54 -10.60 17.11
N ARG A 36 -5.78 -9.77 18.13
CA ARG A 36 -5.34 -8.37 18.22
C ARG A 36 -3.81 -8.19 18.21
N CYS A 37 -3.05 -9.28 18.33
CA CYS A 37 -1.60 -9.32 18.21
C CYS A 37 -1.10 -9.78 16.84
N SER A 38 -1.99 -10.14 15.92
CA SER A 38 -1.60 -10.52 14.57
C SER A 38 -1.28 -9.28 13.73
N GLU A 39 -0.25 -9.37 12.89
CA GLU A 39 0.07 -8.34 11.90
C GLU A 39 -1.03 -8.17 10.85
N ILE A 40 -1.88 -9.19 10.66
CA ILE A 40 -3.05 -9.18 9.77
C ILE A 40 -4.37 -9.04 10.54
N TYR A 41 -4.32 -8.44 11.74
CA TYR A 41 -5.51 -8.24 12.56
C TYR A 41 -6.51 -7.31 11.84
N GLN A 42 -7.72 -7.82 11.57
CA GLN A 42 -8.73 -7.16 10.74
C GLN A 42 -9.48 -5.99 11.41
N GLY A 43 -9.31 -5.81 12.72
CA GLY A 43 -10.09 -4.86 13.50
C GLY A 43 -11.31 -5.48 14.17
N LYS A 44 -12.15 -4.63 14.78
CA LYS A 44 -13.34 -5.07 15.53
C LYS A 44 -14.60 -5.20 14.67
N SER A 45 -14.61 -4.48 13.56
CA SER A 45 -15.69 -4.43 12.57
C SER A 45 -15.07 -3.91 11.27
N PRO A 46 -15.73 -4.10 10.10
CA PRO A 46 -15.33 -3.35 8.93
C PRO A 46 -15.37 -1.84 9.23
N PHE A 47 -14.39 -1.11 8.70
CA PHE A 47 -14.16 0.31 8.91
C PHE A 47 -14.04 0.71 10.39
N SER A 48 -13.47 -0.14 11.24
CA SER A 48 -13.18 0.20 12.64
C SER A 48 -12.12 1.31 12.76
N GLU A 49 -11.23 1.44 11.78
CA GLU A 49 -10.17 2.44 11.79
C GLU A 49 -10.62 3.74 11.11
N ALA A 50 -10.14 4.88 11.63
CA ALA A 50 -10.54 6.20 11.13
C ALA A 50 -10.00 6.45 9.71
N GLU A 51 -8.83 5.90 9.42
CA GLU A 51 -8.13 5.95 8.14
C GLU A 51 -8.93 5.25 7.04
N ALA A 52 -9.44 4.04 7.32
CA ALA A 52 -10.28 3.30 6.39
C ALA A 52 -11.64 4.00 6.18
N ARG A 53 -12.24 4.57 7.24
CA ARG A 53 -13.46 5.39 7.12
C ARG A 53 -13.24 6.63 6.27
N ALA A 54 -12.10 7.30 6.40
CA ALA A 54 -11.82 8.50 5.61
C ALA A 54 -11.83 8.20 4.09
N VAL A 55 -11.26 7.06 3.67
CA VAL A 55 -11.30 6.63 2.26
C VAL A 55 -12.73 6.32 1.82
N ARG A 56 -13.49 5.58 2.64
CA ARG A 56 -14.89 5.27 2.37
C ARG A 56 -15.74 6.53 2.21
N ASP A 57 -15.62 7.45 3.17
CA ASP A 57 -16.43 8.65 3.23
C ASP A 57 -16.08 9.61 2.07
N ALA A 58 -14.79 9.68 1.68
CA ALA A 58 -14.37 10.40 0.49
C ALA A 58 -15.00 9.80 -0.78
N MET A 59 -14.91 8.48 -0.98
CA MET A 59 -15.48 7.78 -2.15
C MET A 59 -16.99 8.02 -2.30
N PHE A 60 -17.73 8.11 -1.19
CA PHE A 60 -19.17 8.35 -1.18
C PHE A 60 -19.57 9.82 -0.97
N SER A 61 -18.62 10.74 -0.94
CA SER A 61 -18.89 12.17 -0.85
C SER A 61 -19.67 12.67 -2.09
N PRO A 62 -20.44 13.76 -1.99
CA PRO A 62 -21.13 14.36 -3.14
C PRO A 62 -20.20 14.71 -4.31
N ASP A 63 -18.93 14.99 -4.01
CA ASP A 63 -17.94 15.38 -5.00
C ASP A 63 -17.43 14.19 -5.81
N LEU A 64 -17.24 13.03 -5.17
CA LEU A 64 -16.61 11.86 -5.79
C LEU A 64 -17.56 10.71 -6.12
N ARG A 65 -18.73 10.61 -5.46
CA ARG A 65 -19.64 9.48 -5.64
C ARG A 65 -20.06 9.34 -7.10
N GLY A 66 -19.75 8.18 -7.69
CA GLY A 66 -20.04 7.88 -9.09
C GLY A 66 -19.15 8.62 -10.11
N LYS A 67 -18.08 9.31 -9.66
CA LYS A 67 -17.14 10.06 -10.51
C LYS A 67 -15.70 9.56 -10.42
N VAL A 68 -15.45 8.50 -9.65
CA VAL A 68 -14.12 7.89 -9.51
C VAL A 68 -13.96 6.78 -10.54
N ASP A 69 -13.26 7.08 -11.64
CA ASP A 69 -13.00 6.08 -12.68
C ASP A 69 -11.92 5.07 -12.27
N ALA A 70 -10.92 5.51 -11.51
CA ALA A 70 -9.78 4.69 -11.11
C ALA A 70 -9.49 4.78 -9.61
N PHE A 71 -9.20 3.62 -9.00
CA PHE A 71 -8.73 3.51 -7.62
C PHE A 71 -7.39 2.78 -7.60
N LEU A 72 -6.36 3.47 -7.16
CA LEU A 72 -4.98 2.97 -7.17
C LEU A 72 -4.46 2.95 -5.74
N THR A 73 -4.11 1.76 -5.23
CA THR A 73 -3.49 1.60 -3.91
C THR A 73 -2.07 1.09 -4.07
N LEU A 74 -1.11 1.75 -3.43
CA LEU A 74 0.32 1.50 -3.62
C LEU A 74 0.90 0.88 -2.36
N HIS A 75 1.52 -0.27 -2.54
CA HIS A 75 2.17 -1.10 -1.55
C HIS A 75 3.62 -1.37 -1.97
N THR A 76 4.40 -1.98 -1.09
CA THR A 76 5.73 -2.50 -1.39
C THR A 76 5.93 -3.71 -0.49
N TYR A 77 6.56 -4.80 -0.91
CA TYR A 77 7.30 -5.00 -2.16
C TYR A 77 6.84 -6.27 -2.85
N SER A 78 7.18 -6.42 -4.14
CA SER A 78 7.25 -7.69 -4.90
C SER A 78 7.25 -7.49 -6.42
N GLN A 79 7.08 -6.26 -6.91
CA GLN A 79 6.86 -5.95 -8.33
C GLN A 79 5.63 -6.69 -8.89
N MET A 80 4.47 -6.42 -8.29
CA MET A 80 3.18 -6.95 -8.73
C MET A 80 2.21 -5.83 -9.08
N TRP A 81 1.44 -6.03 -10.14
CA TRP A 81 0.36 -5.16 -10.55
C TRP A 81 -0.93 -5.97 -10.45
N ILE A 82 -1.61 -5.81 -9.33
CA ILE A 82 -2.73 -6.65 -8.90
C ILE A 82 -4.04 -5.98 -9.30
N HIS A 83 -4.96 -6.75 -9.87
CA HIS A 83 -6.35 -6.32 -10.03
C HIS A 83 -7.27 -7.17 -9.13
N PRO A 84 -8.47 -6.68 -8.79
CA PRO A 84 -9.43 -7.48 -8.05
C PRO A 84 -9.83 -8.78 -8.78
N PHE A 85 -10.24 -9.84 -8.09
CA PHE A 85 -10.46 -9.88 -6.66
C PHE A 85 -9.41 -10.67 -5.88
N SER A 86 -9.15 -10.26 -4.64
CA SER A 86 -8.19 -10.85 -3.72
C SER A 86 -8.82 -11.79 -2.69
N HIS A 87 -10.12 -11.69 -2.39
CA HIS A 87 -10.79 -12.56 -1.41
C HIS A 87 -10.86 -14.05 -1.82
N GLN A 88 -10.91 -14.38 -3.11
CA GLN A 88 -11.05 -15.76 -3.56
C GLN A 88 -10.33 -16.00 -4.89
N ARG A 89 -9.66 -17.16 -5.00
CA ARG A 89 -8.98 -17.58 -6.24
C ARG A 89 -9.96 -17.76 -7.38
N LYS A 90 -9.51 -17.46 -8.60
CA LYS A 90 -10.31 -17.57 -9.84
C LYS A 90 -11.58 -16.72 -9.83
N THR A 91 -11.65 -15.68 -8.98
CA THR A 91 -12.76 -14.72 -8.95
C THR A 91 -12.28 -13.40 -9.55
N VAL A 92 -13.02 -12.90 -10.55
CA VAL A 92 -12.70 -11.67 -11.27
C VAL A 92 -13.94 -10.79 -11.43
N PRO A 93 -13.77 -9.46 -11.62
CA PRO A 93 -14.87 -8.57 -11.99
C PRO A 93 -15.49 -8.91 -13.33
N GLU A 94 -16.75 -8.51 -13.53
CA GLU A 94 -17.47 -8.72 -14.80
C GLU A 94 -16.79 -8.02 -15.99
N ASP A 95 -16.18 -6.86 -15.75
CA ASP A 95 -15.47 -6.04 -16.73
C ASP A 95 -13.95 -6.35 -16.81
N ILE A 96 -13.56 -7.58 -16.47
CA ILE A 96 -12.16 -8.02 -16.44
C ILE A 96 -11.39 -7.74 -17.75
N ASN A 97 -12.04 -7.84 -18.91
CA ASN A 97 -11.40 -7.59 -20.20
C ASN A 97 -10.82 -6.16 -20.30
N ASP A 98 -11.55 -5.16 -19.80
CA ASP A 98 -11.10 -3.76 -19.80
C ASP A 98 -9.96 -3.56 -18.80
N ILE A 99 -10.08 -4.17 -17.62
CA ILE A 99 -9.09 -4.10 -16.53
C ILE A 99 -7.77 -4.75 -16.97
N GLU A 100 -7.82 -5.91 -17.63
CA GLU A 100 -6.62 -6.57 -18.16
C GLU A 100 -5.98 -5.76 -19.28
N GLN A 101 -6.78 -5.23 -20.21
CA GLN A 101 -6.26 -4.44 -21.32
C GLN A 101 -5.50 -3.22 -20.82
N VAL A 102 -6.10 -2.45 -19.91
CA VAL A 102 -5.47 -1.24 -19.35
C VAL A 102 -4.29 -1.61 -18.45
N GLY A 103 -4.40 -2.63 -17.61
CA GLY A 103 -3.35 -3.08 -16.70
C GLY A 103 -2.10 -3.55 -17.45
N ARG A 104 -2.25 -4.36 -18.51
CA ARG A 104 -1.13 -4.81 -19.34
C ARG A 104 -0.43 -3.64 -20.03
N ARG A 105 -1.18 -2.66 -20.55
CA ARG A 105 -0.58 -1.44 -21.13
C ARG A 105 0.17 -0.62 -20.09
N ALA A 106 -0.36 -0.51 -18.87
CA ALA A 106 0.31 0.18 -17.77
C ALA A 106 1.64 -0.48 -17.39
N ILE A 107 1.67 -1.82 -17.32
CA ILE A 107 2.91 -2.57 -17.07
C ILE A 107 3.90 -2.39 -18.21
N SER A 108 3.48 -2.46 -19.47
CA SER A 108 4.38 -2.20 -20.60
C SER A 108 4.98 -0.79 -20.56
N ALA A 109 4.18 0.22 -20.17
CA ALA A 109 4.68 1.58 -19.99
C ALA A 109 5.69 1.68 -18.84
N LEU A 110 5.42 1.03 -17.71
CA LEU A 110 6.35 0.92 -16.57
C LEU A 110 7.66 0.26 -16.99
N GLU A 111 7.58 -0.93 -17.60
CA GLU A 111 8.73 -1.72 -18.04
C GLU A 111 9.58 -0.95 -19.06
N SER A 112 8.97 -0.14 -19.92
CA SER A 112 9.70 0.67 -20.91
C SER A 112 10.70 1.68 -20.31
N VAL A 113 10.54 2.06 -19.03
CA VAL A 113 11.40 3.06 -18.38
C VAL A 113 12.75 2.46 -17.98
N TYR A 114 12.76 1.29 -17.33
CA TYR A 114 13.98 0.69 -16.75
C TYR A 114 14.10 -0.83 -16.96
N GLY A 115 13.18 -1.46 -17.68
CA GLY A 115 13.13 -2.91 -17.89
C GLY A 115 12.63 -3.70 -16.68
N THR A 116 12.01 -3.04 -15.70
CA THR A 116 11.51 -3.69 -14.48
C THR A 116 10.22 -4.46 -14.77
N LYS A 117 10.23 -5.74 -14.45
CA LYS A 117 9.14 -6.66 -14.77
C LYS A 117 8.18 -6.79 -13.61
N TYR A 118 6.90 -6.56 -13.88
CA TYR A 118 5.83 -6.72 -12.90
C TYR A 118 4.97 -7.95 -13.25
N ARG A 119 4.63 -8.74 -12.25
CA ARG A 119 3.63 -9.82 -12.39
C ARG A 119 2.23 -9.21 -12.43
N PHE A 120 1.34 -9.77 -13.24
CA PHE A 120 -0.05 -9.29 -13.39
C PHE A 120 -1.04 -10.42 -13.10
N GLY A 121 -2.09 -10.11 -12.35
CA GLY A 121 -3.18 -11.05 -12.04
C GLY A 121 -3.97 -10.62 -10.81
N THR A 122 -4.81 -11.52 -10.31
CA THR A 122 -5.54 -11.30 -9.07
C THR A 122 -4.65 -11.51 -7.85
N GLY A 123 -4.93 -10.81 -6.74
CA GLY A 123 -4.15 -10.97 -5.51
C GLY A 123 -4.25 -12.39 -4.96
N ALA A 124 -5.42 -13.02 -5.11
CA ALA A 124 -5.64 -14.39 -4.68
C ALA A 124 -4.79 -15.42 -5.44
N ASP A 125 -4.58 -15.20 -6.74
CA ASP A 125 -3.89 -16.15 -7.64
C ASP A 125 -2.38 -15.93 -7.67
N ILE A 126 -1.90 -14.68 -7.59
CA ILE A 126 -0.46 -14.39 -7.70
C ILE A 126 0.24 -14.18 -6.36
N LEU A 127 -0.51 -13.96 -5.28
CA LEU A 127 -0.01 -13.77 -3.92
C LEU A 127 -0.68 -14.78 -2.96
N TYR A 128 -1.82 -14.42 -2.37
CA TYR A 128 -2.65 -15.31 -1.54
C TYR A 128 -4.06 -14.72 -1.34
N PRO A 129 -5.08 -15.55 -1.06
CA PRO A 129 -6.43 -15.05 -0.78
C PRO A 129 -6.48 -14.19 0.49
N SER A 130 -7.07 -13.00 0.40
CA SER A 130 -7.21 -12.07 1.53
C SER A 130 -8.50 -11.25 1.46
N SER A 131 -9.12 -11.08 2.62
CA SER A 131 -10.35 -10.32 2.81
C SER A 131 -10.10 -8.91 3.35
N GLY A 132 -11.07 -8.01 3.17
CA GLY A 132 -11.04 -6.67 3.73
C GLY A 132 -10.04 -5.72 3.06
N GLY A 133 -9.61 -6.05 1.85
CA GLY A 133 -8.76 -5.21 1.01
C GLY A 133 -9.48 -3.98 0.47
N SER A 134 -8.75 -2.87 0.40
CA SER A 134 -9.25 -1.58 -0.11
C SER A 134 -9.55 -1.61 -1.61
N ASP A 135 -8.75 -2.33 -2.38
CA ASP A 135 -8.89 -2.57 -3.81
C ASP A 135 -10.18 -3.35 -4.12
N ASP A 136 -10.37 -4.49 -3.47
CA ASP A 136 -11.57 -5.30 -3.64
C ASP A 136 -12.84 -4.52 -3.24
N TRP A 137 -12.80 -3.80 -2.11
CA TRP A 137 -13.92 -2.95 -1.70
C TRP A 137 -14.19 -1.82 -2.69
N ALA A 138 -13.16 -1.14 -3.20
CA ALA A 138 -13.32 -0.04 -4.14
C ALA A 138 -13.96 -0.52 -5.45
N LYS A 139 -13.63 -1.74 -5.90
CA LYS A 139 -14.22 -2.35 -7.08
C LYS A 139 -15.64 -2.84 -6.84
N GLY A 140 -15.85 -3.60 -5.77
CA GLY A 140 -17.11 -4.29 -5.52
C GLY A 140 -18.21 -3.43 -4.88
N LYS A 141 -17.84 -2.43 -4.09
CA LYS A 141 -18.79 -1.52 -3.41
C LYS A 141 -18.53 -0.04 -3.66
N GLY A 142 -17.29 0.36 -3.92
CA GLY A 142 -16.91 1.75 -4.17
C GLY A 142 -17.31 2.28 -5.56
N GLY A 143 -17.53 1.37 -6.52
CA GLY A 143 -17.98 1.71 -7.88
C GLY A 143 -16.86 2.19 -8.82
N ALA A 144 -15.58 2.06 -8.42
CA ALA A 144 -14.46 2.40 -9.28
C ALA A 144 -14.27 1.34 -10.38
N LYS A 145 -14.10 1.77 -11.64
CA LYS A 145 -13.94 0.86 -12.77
C LYS A 145 -12.54 0.24 -12.81
N TYR A 146 -11.51 1.08 -12.87
CA TYR A 146 -10.12 0.68 -13.01
C TYR A 146 -9.44 0.63 -11.65
N VAL A 147 -9.37 -0.57 -11.05
CA VAL A 147 -8.81 -0.75 -9.72
C VAL A 147 -7.54 -1.57 -9.78
N TYR A 148 -6.47 -1.05 -9.18
CA TYR A 148 -5.20 -1.77 -9.09
C TYR A 148 -4.52 -1.56 -7.75
N LEU A 149 -3.99 -2.65 -7.19
CA LEU A 149 -3.03 -2.64 -6.10
C LEU A 149 -1.64 -2.88 -6.70
N MET A 150 -0.67 -2.03 -6.39
CA MET A 150 0.70 -2.18 -6.86
C MET A 150 1.61 -2.56 -5.72
N GLU A 151 2.27 -3.72 -5.79
CA GLU A 151 3.43 -4.03 -4.97
C GLU A 151 4.67 -3.53 -5.70
N LEU A 152 5.26 -2.43 -5.24
CA LEU A 152 6.39 -1.78 -5.91
C LEU A 152 7.71 -2.57 -5.73
N ARG A 153 8.82 -1.97 -6.20
CA ARG A 153 10.17 -2.49 -5.95
C ARG A 153 10.44 -2.69 -4.45
N PRO A 154 11.38 -3.58 -4.10
CA PRO A 154 12.11 -4.50 -4.99
C PRO A 154 11.29 -5.75 -5.36
N GLY A 155 11.90 -6.69 -6.08
CA GLY A 155 11.31 -8.00 -6.36
C GLY A 155 11.14 -8.85 -5.09
N GLU A 156 10.24 -9.83 -5.17
CA GLU A 156 9.85 -10.71 -4.06
C GLU A 156 11.04 -11.49 -3.45
N GLU A 157 12.10 -11.71 -4.24
CA GLU A 157 13.33 -12.40 -3.85
C GLU A 157 14.21 -11.59 -2.86
N VAL A 158 13.95 -10.30 -2.71
CA VAL A 158 14.70 -9.45 -1.77
C VAL A 158 14.12 -9.63 -0.37
N TRP A 159 14.83 -10.41 0.44
CA TRP A 159 14.45 -10.81 1.81
C TRP A 159 14.10 -9.67 2.77
N ASP A 160 14.50 -8.44 2.46
CA ASP A 160 14.26 -7.23 3.26
C ASP A 160 13.70 -6.10 2.39
N GLY A 161 12.74 -6.42 1.52
CA GLY A 161 12.31 -5.51 0.47
C GLY A 161 11.67 -4.21 0.95
N PHE A 162 11.23 -4.14 2.21
CA PHE A 162 10.75 -2.88 2.80
C PHE A 162 11.86 -1.83 3.01
N ILE A 163 13.13 -2.26 3.09
CA ILE A 163 14.29 -1.38 3.20
C ILE A 163 14.94 -1.25 1.82
N LEU A 164 14.32 -0.42 0.98
CA LEU A 164 14.81 -0.11 -0.36
C LEU A 164 15.94 0.93 -0.33
N ASP A 165 16.98 0.75 -1.17
CA ASP A 165 18.06 1.73 -1.31
C ASP A 165 17.52 3.09 -1.77
N SER A 166 17.93 4.17 -1.10
CA SER A 166 17.50 5.54 -1.42
C SER A 166 17.68 5.95 -2.89
N ARG A 167 18.69 5.38 -3.58
CA ARG A 167 18.95 5.61 -5.02
C ARG A 167 17.87 5.03 -5.92
N GLN A 168 17.06 4.09 -5.42
CA GLN A 168 15.96 3.44 -6.13
C GLN A 168 14.64 4.21 -5.99
N LEU A 169 14.52 5.16 -5.05
CA LEU A 169 13.27 5.88 -4.80
C LEU A 169 12.77 6.65 -6.04
N ILE A 170 13.66 7.41 -6.69
CA ILE A 170 13.30 8.16 -7.91
C ILE A 170 13.07 7.22 -9.11
N PRO A 171 13.93 6.20 -9.37
CA PRO A 171 13.62 5.18 -10.38
C PRO A 171 12.26 4.50 -10.19
N THR A 172 11.93 4.04 -8.98
CA THR A 172 10.62 3.44 -8.66
C THR A 172 9.50 4.43 -8.93
N GLY A 173 9.60 5.67 -8.45
CA GLY A 173 8.59 6.69 -8.72
C GLY A 173 8.37 6.96 -10.21
N ARG A 174 9.45 7.02 -11.01
CA ARG A 174 9.39 7.29 -12.46
C ARG A 174 8.72 6.18 -13.25
N GLU A 175 9.06 4.93 -13.00
CA GLU A 175 8.46 3.80 -13.70
C GLU A 175 7.00 3.58 -13.28
N THR A 176 6.70 3.68 -11.98
CA THR A 176 5.32 3.56 -11.47
C THR A 176 4.45 4.66 -12.06
N TRP A 177 4.97 5.89 -12.15
CA TRP A 177 4.25 6.99 -12.77
C TRP A 177 3.97 6.78 -14.26
N ALA A 178 4.86 6.10 -14.99
CA ALA A 178 4.60 5.74 -16.39
C ALA A 178 3.37 4.84 -16.53
N GLY A 179 3.23 3.85 -15.64
CA GLY A 179 2.04 3.00 -15.57
C GLY A 179 0.77 3.75 -15.14
N ILE A 180 0.85 4.60 -14.10
CA ILE A 180 -0.29 5.37 -13.59
C ILE A 180 -0.88 6.31 -14.65
N LYS A 181 -0.05 6.92 -15.51
CA LYS A 181 -0.55 7.75 -16.61
C LYS A 181 -1.41 6.97 -17.61
N VAL A 182 -1.16 5.67 -17.76
CA VAL A 182 -1.97 4.79 -18.63
C VAL A 182 -3.31 4.50 -17.97
N THR A 183 -3.33 4.13 -16.68
CA THR A 183 -4.57 3.79 -15.97
C THR A 183 -5.53 4.97 -15.83
N THR A 184 -5.00 6.18 -15.67
CA THR A 184 -5.78 7.41 -15.53
C THR A 184 -6.19 8.03 -16.87
N GLY A 185 -5.84 7.42 -18.00
CA GLY A 185 -6.11 7.97 -19.33
C GLY A 185 -5.31 9.25 -19.66
N TRP A 186 -4.36 9.64 -18.82
CA TRP A 186 -3.50 10.82 -19.00
C TRP A 186 -2.58 10.71 -20.22
N SER A 187 -2.30 9.49 -20.68
CA SER A 187 -1.53 9.25 -21.90
C SER A 187 -2.45 9.28 -23.14
N THR A 188 -2.59 10.45 -23.76
CA THR A 188 -3.13 10.60 -25.13
C THR A 188 -2.17 10.09 -26.22
N THR A 189 -1.04 9.48 -25.86
CA THR A 189 0.06 9.12 -26.76
C THR A 189 0.31 7.61 -26.88
N LEU A 190 -0.75 6.80 -26.90
CA LEU A 190 -0.65 5.39 -27.31
C LEU A 190 -1.74 5.00 -28.33
N ASN A 191 -1.90 5.75 -29.42
CA ASN A 191 -2.04 5.24 -30.80
C ASN A 191 -2.07 6.38 -31.84
N PRO A 192 -1.31 6.35 -32.96
CA PRO A 192 -1.30 7.46 -33.93
C PRO A 192 -2.57 7.60 -34.80
N THR A 193 -3.61 6.78 -34.64
CA THR A 193 -4.70 6.71 -35.65
C THR A 193 -6.13 6.55 -35.12
N ALA A 194 -6.40 6.64 -33.81
CA ALA A 194 -7.79 6.59 -33.31
C ALA A 194 -8.20 7.94 -32.68
N PRO A 195 -9.17 8.68 -33.25
CA PRO A 195 -9.65 9.90 -32.63
C PRO A 195 -10.55 9.53 -31.43
N PHE A 196 -10.01 9.67 -30.22
CA PHE A 196 -10.83 9.78 -29.02
C PHE A 196 -11.28 11.24 -28.89
N ILE A 197 -12.53 11.51 -29.25
CA ILE A 197 -13.15 12.84 -29.06
C ILE A 197 -13.64 12.90 -27.62
N PHE A 198 -12.86 13.53 -26.75
CA PHE A 198 -13.33 13.99 -25.45
C PHE A 198 -13.99 15.36 -25.66
N THR A 199 -15.29 15.49 -25.39
CA THR A 199 -16.01 16.77 -25.38
C THR A 199 -16.11 17.26 -23.94
N PRO A 200 -15.31 18.26 -23.52
CA PRO A 200 -15.47 18.88 -22.21
C PRO A 200 -16.52 19.98 -22.35
N THR A 201 -17.65 19.84 -21.64
CA THR A 201 -18.51 20.99 -21.36
C THR A 201 -18.49 21.31 -19.88
N SER A 202 -18.46 22.61 -19.61
CA SER A 202 -18.63 23.33 -18.34
C SER A 202 -17.37 23.75 -17.56
N PRO A 203 -17.42 24.94 -16.93
CA PRO A 203 -16.38 25.95 -17.07
C PRO A 203 -15.49 26.07 -15.83
N ARG A 204 -14.32 26.63 -16.07
CA ARG A 204 -13.25 26.92 -15.12
C ARG A 204 -13.70 27.99 -14.10
N THR A 205 -13.60 27.69 -12.80
CA THR A 205 -13.61 28.70 -11.73
C THR A 205 -12.18 28.83 -11.17
N PRO A 206 -11.62 30.04 -11.02
CA PRO A 206 -10.25 30.20 -10.52
C PRO A 206 -10.19 30.40 -9.00
N GLY A 207 -9.20 29.76 -8.37
CA GLY A 207 -8.59 30.24 -7.12
C GLY A 207 -8.92 29.43 -5.87
N ILE A 208 -8.00 28.54 -5.45
CA ILE A 208 -7.84 28.19 -4.04
C ILE A 208 -6.36 28.31 -3.68
N THR A 209 -6.13 29.18 -2.70
CA THR A 209 -4.89 29.59 -2.09
C THR A 209 -4.24 28.45 -1.29
N ALA A 210 -2.92 28.51 -1.15
CA ALA A 210 -2.05 27.53 -0.50
C ALA A 210 -2.52 27.04 0.89
N LEU A 211 -2.36 25.73 1.13
CA LEU A 211 -2.52 25.08 2.44
C LEU A 211 -1.41 25.51 3.43
N PRO A 212 -1.70 25.59 4.74
CA PRO A 212 -0.69 25.98 5.73
C PRO A 212 0.29 24.84 6.00
N LYS A 213 1.57 25.19 6.17
CA LYS A 213 2.62 24.27 6.61
C LYS A 213 2.41 23.92 8.10
N PHE A 214 2.15 22.66 8.39
CA PHE A 214 2.22 22.13 9.75
C PHE A 214 3.68 22.03 10.20
N ALA A 215 4.05 22.75 11.25
CA ALA A 215 5.33 22.62 11.92
C ALA A 215 5.23 21.50 12.98
N ILE A 216 6.01 20.43 12.82
CA ILE A 216 6.18 19.38 13.82
C ILE A 216 7.25 19.87 14.82
N THR A 217 6.82 20.21 16.03
CA THR A 217 7.74 20.52 17.14
C THR A 217 8.41 19.22 17.61
N LYS A 218 9.74 19.13 17.43
CA LYS A 218 10.56 18.03 17.99
C LYS A 218 10.69 18.22 19.50
N ALA A 219 9.94 17.46 20.29
CA ALA A 219 10.25 17.28 21.70
C ALA A 219 11.37 16.23 21.86
N PRO A 220 12.39 16.45 22.71
CA PRO A 220 13.41 15.45 22.97
C PRO A 220 12.83 14.34 23.85
N VAL A 221 12.86 13.10 23.36
CA VAL A 221 12.50 11.92 24.13
C VAL A 221 13.67 11.61 25.07
N ARG A 222 13.43 11.66 26.40
CA ARG A 222 14.41 11.22 27.40
C ARG A 222 14.56 9.70 27.34
N PHE A 223 15.78 9.23 27.06
CA PHE A 223 16.12 7.81 27.09
C PHE A 223 16.39 7.37 28.53
N ILE A 224 15.58 6.42 29.01
CA ILE A 224 15.84 5.68 30.25
C ILE A 224 16.79 4.54 29.87
N ALA A 225 17.99 4.54 30.44
CA ALA A 225 18.97 3.47 30.26
C ALA A 225 18.47 2.20 30.97
N PHE A 226 18.09 1.18 30.20
CA PHE A 226 17.88 -0.18 30.69
C PHE A 226 19.08 -1.03 30.30
N SER A 227 19.56 -1.85 31.22
CA SER A 227 20.82 -2.63 31.13
C SER A 227 20.74 -3.91 30.29
N SER A 228 19.61 -4.18 29.62
CA SER A 228 19.47 -5.30 28.69
C SER A 228 18.93 -4.81 27.34
N CYS A 229 19.71 -5.04 26.29
CA CYS A 229 19.32 -4.80 24.91
C CYS A 229 18.39 -5.92 24.42
N PHE A 230 17.38 -5.57 23.62
CA PHE A 230 16.43 -6.51 23.00
C PHE A 230 15.81 -5.90 21.73
N ASP A 231 15.68 -6.70 20.69
CA ASP A 231 15.17 -6.28 19.39
C ASP A 231 13.65 -6.47 19.35
N ARG A 232 12.90 -5.42 19.00
CA ARG A 232 11.43 -5.53 18.86
C ARG A 232 11.05 -6.39 17.66
N SER A 233 11.87 -6.28 16.62
CA SER A 233 11.84 -7.10 15.41
C SER A 233 13.09 -7.99 15.39
N PRO A 234 12.98 -9.31 15.14
CA PRO A 234 14.15 -10.19 15.02
C PRO A 234 15.08 -9.82 13.85
N TRP A 235 14.62 -8.93 12.96
CA TRP A 235 15.31 -8.53 11.74
C TRP A 235 16.37 -7.45 11.97
N CYS A 236 16.30 -6.73 13.09
CA CYS A 236 17.13 -5.56 13.33
C CYS A 236 18.64 -5.82 13.24
N ALA A 237 19.14 -6.90 13.86
CA ALA A 237 20.55 -7.26 13.77
C ALA A 237 20.98 -7.59 12.33
N ALA A 238 20.12 -8.24 11.55
CA ALA A 238 20.40 -8.61 10.16
C ALA A 238 20.41 -7.38 9.24
N TRP A 239 19.52 -6.41 9.46
CA TRP A 239 19.48 -5.14 8.72
C TRP A 239 20.78 -4.37 8.83
N LEU A 240 21.32 -4.29 10.05
CA LEU A 240 22.60 -3.62 10.34
C LEU A 240 23.79 -4.32 9.69
N GLU A 241 23.80 -5.66 9.70
CA GLU A 241 24.88 -6.45 9.11
C GLU A 241 24.93 -6.32 7.59
N ARG A 242 23.77 -6.31 6.93
CA ARG A 242 23.70 -6.24 5.46
C ARG A 242 23.74 -4.82 4.90
N ASN A 243 23.24 -3.85 5.66
CA ASN A 243 23.29 -2.45 5.29
C ASN A 243 23.77 -1.61 6.48
N PRO A 244 25.10 -1.40 6.62
CA PRO A 244 25.66 -0.58 7.69
C PRO A 244 25.14 0.87 7.71
N GLN A 245 24.54 1.34 6.62
CA GLN A 245 23.96 2.68 6.51
C GLN A 245 22.44 2.71 6.83
N VAL A 246 21.82 1.58 7.18
CA VAL A 246 20.37 1.48 7.48
C VAL A 246 19.90 2.48 8.54
N CYS A 247 20.77 2.76 9.50
CA CYS A 247 20.59 3.75 10.55
C CYS A 247 20.35 5.17 10.04
N ILE A 248 20.98 5.51 8.92
CA ILE A 248 20.89 6.81 8.28
C ILE A 248 19.73 6.80 7.29
N VAL A 249 19.65 5.78 6.44
CA VAL A 249 18.65 5.73 5.36
C VAL A 249 17.23 5.44 5.87
N SER A 250 17.08 4.71 6.98
CA SER A 250 15.79 4.32 7.56
C SER A 250 15.73 4.58 9.07
N SER A 251 16.23 5.75 9.49
CA SER A 251 16.35 6.13 10.90
C SER A 251 15.05 6.02 11.71
N ILE A 252 13.89 6.29 11.09
CA ILE A 252 12.58 6.21 11.76
C ILE A 252 12.22 4.75 12.07
N PHE A 253 12.33 3.84 11.10
CA PHE A 253 12.08 2.41 11.31
C PHE A 253 13.09 1.82 12.29
N MET A 254 14.38 2.14 12.14
CA MET A 254 15.40 1.69 13.08
C MET A 254 15.12 2.19 14.50
N ARG A 255 14.65 3.41 14.71
CA ARG A 255 14.25 3.88 16.05
C ARG A 255 12.98 3.21 16.56
N ARG A 256 11.99 2.95 15.71
CA ARG A 256 10.71 2.36 16.14
C ARG A 256 10.84 0.88 16.50
N ASP A 257 11.55 0.14 15.66
CA ASP A 257 11.56 -1.32 15.68
C ASP A 257 12.89 -1.88 16.23
N CYS A 258 13.94 -1.06 16.21
CA CYS A 258 15.31 -1.46 16.53
C CYS A 258 16.01 -0.60 17.61
N SER A 259 15.33 0.37 18.26
CA SER A 259 15.97 1.32 19.20
C SER A 259 16.65 0.72 20.43
N ARG A 260 16.45 -0.57 20.70
CA ARG A 260 16.99 -1.26 21.86
C ARG A 260 17.86 -2.45 21.49
N THR A 261 18.28 -2.58 20.23
CA THR A 261 19.02 -3.77 19.79
C THR A 261 20.43 -3.77 20.35
N CYS A 262 20.98 -4.96 20.58
CA CYS A 262 22.35 -5.09 21.11
C CYS A 262 23.43 -4.60 20.14
N ARG A 263 23.06 -4.35 18.88
CA ARG A 263 23.91 -3.81 17.83
C ARG A 263 23.36 -2.50 17.27
N PHE A 264 22.55 -1.77 18.04
CA PHE A 264 21.89 -0.58 17.54
C PHE A 264 22.88 0.44 17.00
N CYS A 265 22.42 1.16 15.98
CA CYS A 265 22.96 2.44 15.52
C CYS A 265 23.36 3.36 16.68
#